data_AF-A0A914LN22-F1
#
_entry.id   AF-A0A914LN22-F1
#
_cell.length_a   1.000
_cell.length_b   1.000
_cell.length_c   1.000
_cell.angle_alpha   90.00
_cell.angle_beta   90.00
_cell.angle_gamma   90.00
#
_symmetry.space_group_name_H-M   'P 1'
#
loop_
_entity.id
_entity.type
_entity.pdbx_description
1 polymer ?
#
loop_
_entity_poly.entity_id
_entity_poly.type
_entity_poly.pdbx_seq_one_letter_code
_entity_poly.pdbx_strand_id
1 'polypeptide(L)'
;MNCFVGSNINTFPNAVWLPPSGSQRGTLYRGIGDPETPLLPSLDYVHREFTEKQLRLTGILPNIPVTCIGYHDAQRIFERMDGEPAIWSRWSGALPVTYRLTGNNLFRMDVKTKNVHRPIKNFIAKIEGSEEPDKWVLLGNHADAWSKGSIDPGTGTSIMLEMARVLSIYSKETGWRPRRTIIFCQWDAEEFGLIGSTEWVEQSLLQLKQRAVAYINLDNFNGNMTLNIKAVPLLYRLIVDVASRQFFKFFFK
;
A
#
# COMPACT_ATOMS: atom_id res chain seq x y z
N MET A 1 8.88 -9.37 6.69
CA MET A 1 8.16 -10.17 7.70
C MET A 1 8.94 -11.45 7.95
N ASN A 2 9.32 -11.75 9.18
CA ASN A 2 9.84 -13.09 9.52
C ASN A 2 8.65 -14.05 9.54
N CYS A 3 8.56 -14.95 8.55
CA CYS A 3 7.59 -16.02 8.55
C CYS A 3 8.06 -17.10 9.54
N PHE A 4 7.52 -17.09 10.75
CA PHE A 4 7.69 -18.20 11.68
C PHE A 4 6.89 -19.40 11.14
N VAL A 5 7.60 -20.50 10.87
CA VAL A 5 7.01 -21.75 10.42
C VAL A 5 6.37 -22.42 11.64
N GLY A 6 5.09 -22.15 11.87
CA GLY A 6 4.30 -22.79 12.90
C GLY A 6 3.70 -24.11 12.42
N SER A 7 3.46 -25.05 13.34
CA SER A 7 2.52 -26.16 13.10
C SER A 7 1.14 -25.61 12.73
N ASN A 8 0.30 -26.39 12.04
CA ASN A 8 -1.02 -25.96 11.53
C ASN A 8 -1.95 -25.32 12.61
N ILE A 9 -1.68 -25.54 13.89
CA ILE A 9 -2.43 -24.95 15.03
C ILE A 9 -2.12 -23.45 15.21
N ASN A 10 -0.96 -22.98 14.75
CA ASN A 10 -0.47 -21.62 14.98
C ASN A 10 -0.61 -20.71 13.75
N THR A 11 -1.53 -20.97 12.83
CA THR A 11 -1.72 -20.13 11.63
C THR A 11 -3.19 -19.78 11.42
N PHE A 12 -3.49 -18.83 10.54
CA PHE A 12 -4.87 -18.46 10.22
C PHE A 12 -5.66 -19.70 9.74
N PRO A 13 -6.89 -19.95 10.26
CA PRO A 13 -7.74 -19.03 11.03
C PRO A 13 -7.54 -19.03 12.55
N ASN A 14 -6.70 -19.93 13.09
CA ASN A 14 -6.57 -20.12 14.54
C ASN A 14 -5.60 -19.12 15.20
N ALA A 15 -4.70 -18.52 14.42
CA ALA A 15 -3.78 -17.47 14.85
C ALA A 15 -3.53 -16.45 13.74
N VAL A 16 -2.79 -15.38 14.05
CA VAL A 16 -2.50 -14.27 13.11
C VAL A 16 -1.41 -14.60 12.09
N TRP A 17 -0.74 -15.74 12.21
CA TRP A 17 0.40 -16.10 11.36
C TRP A 17 -0.04 -16.66 10.00
N LEU A 18 0.83 -16.47 9.01
CA LEU A 18 0.60 -16.88 7.62
C LEU A 18 0.37 -18.41 7.55
N PRO A 19 -0.71 -18.88 6.91
CA PRO A 19 -0.93 -20.31 6.68
C PRO A 19 0.03 -20.87 5.60
N PRO A 20 0.26 -22.19 5.57
CA PRO A 20 1.21 -22.85 4.66
C PRO A 20 0.98 -22.59 3.17
N SER A 21 -0.27 -22.46 2.77
CA SER A 21 -0.68 -22.14 1.40
C SER A 21 -0.72 -20.63 1.11
N GLY A 22 -0.51 -19.79 2.12
CA GLY A 22 -0.54 -18.33 1.98
C GLY A 22 0.65 -17.84 1.16
N SER A 23 0.37 -17.01 0.16
CA SER A 23 1.39 -16.40 -0.69
C SER A 23 1.20 -14.89 -0.79
N GLN A 24 2.30 -14.16 -0.69
CA GLN A 24 2.31 -12.70 -0.76
C GLN A 24 2.31 -12.25 -2.22
N ARG A 25 1.27 -11.48 -2.59
CA ARG A 25 1.19 -10.77 -3.87
C ARG A 25 1.89 -9.42 -3.77
N GLY A 26 2.15 -8.80 -4.91
CA GLY A 26 2.75 -7.48 -5.01
C GLY A 26 3.13 -7.18 -6.45
N THR A 27 3.16 -5.89 -6.77
CA THR A 27 3.64 -5.44 -8.08
C THR A 27 5.15 -5.61 -8.20
N LEU A 28 5.62 -5.96 -9.40
CA LEU A 28 7.03 -6.00 -9.76
C LEU A 28 7.43 -4.78 -10.60
N TYR A 29 6.47 -3.92 -10.91
CA TYR A 29 6.71 -2.63 -11.52
C TYR A 29 7.57 -1.77 -10.60
N ARG A 30 8.64 -1.19 -11.14
CA ARG A 30 9.64 -0.42 -10.38
C ARG A 30 9.46 1.09 -10.49
N GLY A 31 8.37 1.54 -11.09
CA GLY A 31 8.03 2.96 -11.22
C GLY A 31 6.88 3.36 -10.28
N ILE A 32 6.32 4.53 -10.56
CA ILE A 32 5.20 5.15 -9.85
C ILE A 32 4.28 5.74 -10.92
N GLY A 33 2.96 5.60 -10.75
CA GLY A 33 1.99 6.04 -11.76
C GLY A 33 1.76 5.02 -12.87
N ASP A 34 0.99 5.41 -13.87
CA ASP A 34 0.81 4.64 -15.10
C ASP A 34 2.17 4.52 -15.81
N PRO A 35 2.67 3.28 -16.05
CA PRO A 35 3.95 3.08 -16.72
C PRO A 35 4.00 3.66 -18.14
N GLU A 36 2.86 3.91 -18.79
CA GLU A 36 2.80 4.40 -20.16
C GLU A 36 2.64 5.93 -20.27
N THR A 37 2.32 6.64 -19.19
CA THR A 37 2.15 8.12 -19.17
C THR A 37 2.96 8.81 -18.08
N PRO A 38 4.27 8.60 -17.98
CA PRO A 38 5.03 9.24 -16.92
C PRO A 38 4.93 10.77 -16.99
N LEU A 39 4.65 11.41 -15.85
CA LEU A 39 4.52 12.86 -15.70
C LEU A 39 3.27 13.46 -16.37
N LEU A 40 2.36 12.65 -16.91
CA LEU A 40 1.16 13.09 -17.60
C LEU A 40 -0.04 12.24 -17.15
N PRO A 41 -1.19 12.87 -16.82
CA PRO A 41 -2.33 12.11 -16.36
C PRO A 41 -2.84 11.16 -17.45
N SER A 42 -3.12 9.92 -17.08
CA SER A 42 -3.55 8.79 -17.91
C SER A 42 -5.00 8.92 -18.42
N LEU A 43 -5.32 10.05 -19.06
CA LEU A 43 -6.60 10.34 -19.67
C LEU A 43 -6.69 9.73 -21.07
N ASP A 44 -7.92 9.53 -21.58
CA ASP A 44 -8.17 8.87 -22.86
C ASP A 44 -7.50 9.56 -24.06
N TYR A 45 -7.32 10.88 -23.98
CA TYR A 45 -6.70 11.68 -25.02
C TYR A 45 -5.19 11.86 -24.85
N VAL A 46 -4.60 11.34 -23.77
CA VAL A 46 -3.16 11.48 -23.49
C VAL A 46 -2.39 10.36 -24.17
N HIS A 47 -1.35 10.75 -24.92
CA HIS A 47 -0.48 9.82 -25.63
C HIS A 47 0.27 8.91 -24.66
N ARG A 48 0.27 7.61 -24.95
CA ARG A 48 1.06 6.60 -24.25
C ARG A 48 2.47 6.57 -24.83
N GLU A 49 3.45 7.07 -24.06
CA GLU A 49 4.84 7.26 -24.52
C GLU A 49 5.58 5.92 -24.65
N PHE A 50 5.33 5.00 -23.73
CA PHE A 50 6.07 3.74 -23.64
C PHE A 50 5.21 2.53 -24.01
N THR A 51 5.78 1.64 -24.80
CA THR A 51 5.24 0.30 -25.02
C THR A 51 5.74 -0.67 -23.94
N GLU A 52 4.98 -1.75 -23.69
CA GLU A 52 5.41 -2.82 -22.78
C GLU A 52 6.83 -3.34 -23.10
N LYS A 53 7.17 -3.48 -24.40
CA LYS A 53 8.50 -3.93 -24.82
C LYS A 53 9.59 -2.97 -24.37
N GLN A 54 9.37 -1.66 -24.48
CA GLN A 54 10.34 -0.65 -24.02
C GLN A 54 10.47 -0.66 -22.50
N LEU A 55 9.35 -0.75 -21.77
CA LEU A 55 9.34 -0.83 -20.30
C LEU A 55 10.08 -2.07 -19.77
N ARG A 56 9.97 -3.18 -20.49
CA ARG A 56 10.74 -4.40 -20.27
C ARG A 56 12.23 -4.18 -20.53
N LEU A 57 12.59 -3.63 -21.69
CA LEU A 57 13.99 -3.35 -22.04
C LEU A 57 14.69 -2.40 -21.05
N THR A 58 13.98 -1.42 -20.49
CA THR A 58 14.51 -0.48 -19.49
C THR A 58 14.59 -1.07 -18.07
N GLY A 59 14.03 -2.27 -17.85
CA GLY A 59 14.00 -2.93 -16.55
C GLY A 59 12.97 -2.35 -15.56
N ILE A 60 12.06 -1.49 -16.05
CA ILE A 60 10.92 -0.98 -15.28
C ILE A 60 9.90 -2.10 -15.05
N LEU A 61 9.67 -2.92 -16.08
CA LEU A 61 8.94 -4.18 -15.99
C LEU A 61 9.93 -5.36 -16.02
N PRO A 62 9.63 -6.48 -15.33
CA PRO A 62 10.51 -7.64 -15.31
C PRO A 62 10.65 -8.30 -16.70
N ASN A 63 11.83 -8.78 -17.04
CA ASN A 63 12.09 -9.51 -18.31
C ASN A 63 12.09 -11.02 -18.18
N ILE A 64 11.99 -11.53 -16.95
CA ILE A 64 11.91 -12.94 -16.63
C ILE A 64 10.54 -13.21 -15.98
N PRO A 65 9.97 -14.41 -16.15
CA PRO A 65 8.72 -14.74 -15.46
C PRO A 65 8.97 -14.85 -13.95
N VAL A 66 8.02 -14.34 -13.17
CA VAL A 66 8.07 -14.34 -11.71
C VAL A 66 6.70 -14.75 -11.17
N THR A 67 6.68 -15.57 -10.13
CA THR A 67 5.45 -15.94 -9.41
C THR A 67 5.72 -16.00 -7.92
N CYS A 68 4.69 -15.77 -7.12
CA CYS A 68 4.71 -16.02 -5.69
C CYS A 68 4.27 -17.47 -5.41
N ILE A 69 4.80 -18.06 -4.34
CA ILE A 69 4.42 -19.39 -3.84
C ILE A 69 4.22 -19.35 -2.32
N GLY A 70 3.48 -20.31 -1.77
CA GLY A 70 3.37 -20.49 -0.32
C GLY A 70 4.61 -21.19 0.25
N TYR A 71 4.85 -21.05 1.55
CA TYR A 71 6.05 -21.63 2.16
C TYR A 71 6.02 -23.16 2.20
N HIS A 72 4.84 -23.78 2.14
CA HIS A 72 4.71 -25.23 2.00
C HIS A 72 5.24 -25.74 0.65
N ASP A 73 4.98 -25.02 -0.44
CA ASP A 73 5.53 -25.39 -1.75
C ASP A 73 7.01 -25.03 -1.86
N ALA A 74 7.44 -23.93 -1.21
CA ALA A 74 8.85 -23.59 -1.09
C ALA A 74 9.65 -24.68 -0.36
N GLN A 75 9.10 -25.27 0.71
CA GLN A 75 9.73 -26.38 1.43
C GLN A 75 10.00 -27.57 0.50
N ARG A 76 9.02 -27.94 -0.33
CA ARG A 76 9.13 -29.03 -1.31
C ARG A 76 10.17 -28.76 -2.40
N ILE A 77 10.44 -27.49 -2.71
CA ILE A 77 11.54 -27.11 -3.60
C ILE A 77 12.86 -27.33 -2.87
N PHE A 78 13.00 -26.82 -1.63
CA PHE A 78 14.21 -26.98 -0.83
C PHE A 78 14.56 -28.44 -0.51
N GLU A 79 13.57 -29.30 -0.26
CA GLU A 79 13.76 -30.75 -0.07
C GLU A 79 14.39 -31.44 -1.29
N ARG A 80 14.18 -30.86 -2.49
CA ARG A 80 14.72 -31.36 -3.76
C ARG A 80 16.00 -30.63 -4.19
N MET A 81 16.48 -29.65 -3.44
CA MET A 81 17.79 -29.08 -3.73
C MET A 81 18.89 -30.02 -3.22
N ASP A 82 19.86 -30.33 -4.08
CA ASP A 82 20.90 -31.35 -3.87
C ASP A 82 22.33 -30.78 -3.92
N GLY A 83 22.49 -29.46 -3.93
CA GLY A 83 23.79 -28.80 -3.92
C GLY A 83 24.36 -28.48 -2.54
N GLU A 84 25.27 -27.50 -2.49
CA GLU A 84 26.03 -27.17 -1.29
C GLU A 84 25.14 -26.49 -0.22
N PRO A 85 25.25 -26.90 1.07
CA PRO A 85 24.58 -26.23 2.17
C PRO A 85 24.98 -24.76 2.31
N ALA A 86 24.05 -23.93 2.75
CA ALA A 86 24.32 -22.53 3.07
C ALA A 86 25.34 -22.44 4.23
N ILE A 87 26.45 -21.72 4.00
CA ILE A 87 27.55 -21.59 4.98
C ILE A 87 27.17 -20.62 6.11
N TRP A 88 26.40 -19.58 5.80
CA TRP A 88 26.02 -18.57 6.77
C TRP A 88 24.63 -18.87 7.35
N SER A 89 24.56 -18.97 8.68
CA SER A 89 23.30 -19.23 9.40
C SER A 89 22.18 -18.24 9.06
N ARG A 90 22.53 -16.97 8.74
CA ARG A 90 21.59 -15.93 8.30
C ARG A 90 20.90 -16.22 6.95
N TRP A 91 21.37 -17.21 6.18
CA TRP A 91 20.76 -17.63 4.93
C TRP A 91 19.78 -18.80 5.12
N SER A 92 19.71 -19.36 6.32
CA SER A 92 18.72 -20.38 6.68
C SER A 92 17.49 -19.72 7.29
N GLY A 93 16.31 -20.13 6.81
CA GLY A 93 15.03 -19.79 7.42
C GLY A 93 14.58 -20.83 8.45
N ALA A 94 13.30 -20.77 8.82
CA ALA A 94 12.71 -21.64 9.83
C ALA A 94 12.05 -22.92 9.27
N LEU A 95 12.18 -23.21 7.97
CA LEU A 95 11.63 -24.46 7.41
C LEU A 95 12.48 -25.66 7.87
N PRO A 96 11.86 -26.83 8.11
CA PRO A 96 12.54 -28.03 8.59
C PRO A 96 13.32 -28.75 7.46
N VAL A 97 14.20 -28.01 6.78
CA VAL A 97 15.00 -28.47 5.63
C VAL A 97 16.41 -27.91 5.71
N THR A 98 17.39 -28.62 5.15
CA THR A 98 18.72 -28.04 4.93
C THR A 98 18.65 -27.05 3.77
N TYR A 99 18.90 -25.78 4.06
CA TYR A 99 18.97 -24.74 3.04
C TYR A 99 20.24 -24.93 2.22
N ARG A 100 20.08 -25.13 0.91
CA ARG A 100 21.16 -25.31 -0.07
C ARG A 100 21.09 -24.19 -1.11
N LEU A 101 22.24 -23.85 -1.69
CA LEU A 101 22.36 -22.71 -2.62
C LEU A 101 22.26 -23.12 -4.08
N THR A 102 22.66 -24.35 -4.37
CA THR A 102 22.69 -24.91 -5.72
C THR A 102 21.89 -26.21 -5.76
N GLY A 103 21.63 -26.69 -6.97
CA GLY A 103 21.04 -27.99 -7.21
C GLY A 103 20.97 -28.29 -8.70
N ASN A 104 20.95 -29.58 -9.05
CA ASN A 104 20.86 -30.07 -10.42
C ASN A 104 19.43 -30.44 -10.82
N ASN A 105 18.51 -30.53 -9.85
CA ASN A 105 17.12 -30.81 -10.12
C ASN A 105 16.45 -29.67 -10.91
N LEU A 106 15.71 -30.05 -11.96
CA LEU A 106 15.03 -29.11 -12.85
C LEU A 106 13.61 -28.83 -12.36
N PHE A 107 13.26 -27.54 -12.31
CA PHE A 107 11.91 -27.07 -12.00
C PHE A 107 11.32 -26.36 -13.22
N ARG A 108 10.06 -26.65 -13.53
CA ARG A 108 9.32 -25.96 -14.59
C ARG A 108 8.39 -24.92 -13.98
N MET A 109 8.50 -23.69 -14.46
CA MET A 109 7.60 -22.59 -14.12
C MET A 109 6.80 -22.19 -15.36
N ASP A 110 5.48 -22.13 -15.23
CA ASP A 110 4.56 -21.68 -16.29
C ASP A 110 3.75 -20.48 -15.75
N VAL A 111 4.05 -19.27 -16.24
CA VAL A 111 3.41 -18.02 -15.82
C VAL A 111 2.66 -17.44 -16.99
N LYS A 112 1.33 -17.37 -16.87
CA LYS A 112 0.41 -16.89 -17.93
C LYS A 112 -0.29 -15.60 -17.50
N THR A 113 0.50 -14.55 -17.26
CA THR A 113 -0.02 -13.21 -16.95
C THR A 113 -0.05 -12.33 -18.21
N LYS A 114 -0.94 -11.33 -18.21
CA LYS A 114 -1.04 -10.34 -19.28
C LYS A 114 -1.24 -8.96 -18.67
N ASN A 115 -0.55 -7.96 -19.21
CA ASN A 115 -0.87 -6.56 -18.90
C ASN A 115 -2.09 -6.15 -19.70
N VAL A 116 -2.99 -5.42 -19.06
CA VAL A 116 -4.24 -4.97 -19.67
C VAL A 116 -4.54 -3.56 -19.20
N HIS A 117 -5.02 -2.71 -20.11
CA HIS A 117 -5.58 -1.41 -19.73
C HIS A 117 -6.90 -1.60 -18.99
N ARG A 118 -7.04 -0.90 -17.87
CA ARG A 118 -8.24 -0.90 -17.03
C ARG A 118 -8.56 0.51 -16.57
N PRO A 119 -9.83 0.95 -16.63
CA PRO A 119 -10.22 2.19 -16.00
C PRO A 119 -10.15 2.04 -14.49
N ILE A 120 -9.60 3.05 -13.83
CA ILE A 120 -9.54 3.17 -12.36
C ILE A 120 -10.41 4.34 -11.92
N LYS A 121 -10.84 4.35 -10.65
CA LYS A 121 -11.74 5.39 -10.13
C LYS A 121 -11.30 5.88 -8.75
N ASN A 122 -10.75 7.09 -8.71
CA ASN A 122 -10.55 7.81 -7.48
C ASN A 122 -11.84 8.52 -7.03
N PHE A 123 -12.10 8.55 -5.72
CA PHE A 123 -13.17 9.36 -5.14
C PHE A 123 -12.60 10.54 -4.37
N ILE A 124 -13.01 11.76 -4.76
CA ILE A 124 -12.54 13.00 -4.14
C ILE A 124 -13.74 13.74 -3.54
N ALA A 125 -13.75 13.88 -2.21
CA ALA A 125 -14.79 14.61 -1.47
C ALA A 125 -14.19 15.81 -0.73
N LYS A 126 -14.96 16.90 -0.59
CA LYS A 126 -14.47 18.15 0.01
C LYS A 126 -15.43 18.66 1.08
N ILE A 127 -14.87 19.09 2.21
CA ILE A 127 -15.54 19.98 3.17
C ILE A 127 -14.89 21.35 3.00
N GLU A 128 -15.60 22.26 2.36
CA GLU A 128 -15.06 23.57 1.99
C GLU A 128 -14.82 24.45 3.23
N GLY A 129 -13.64 25.08 3.26
CA GLY A 129 -13.25 25.97 4.34
C GLY A 129 -14.06 27.27 4.41
N SER A 130 -14.19 27.86 5.60
CA SER A 130 -14.92 29.12 5.80
C SER A 130 -14.09 30.38 5.57
N GLU A 131 -12.77 30.34 5.77
CA GLU A 131 -11.91 31.52 5.71
C GLU A 131 -10.84 31.41 4.61
N GLU A 132 -10.21 30.25 4.47
CA GLU A 132 -9.16 29.97 3.49
C GLU A 132 -9.58 28.74 2.63
N PRO A 133 -10.67 28.83 1.84
CA PRO A 133 -11.18 27.70 1.06
C PRO A 133 -10.22 27.21 -0.03
N ASP A 134 -9.28 28.06 -0.44
CA ASP A 134 -8.21 27.77 -1.39
C ASP A 134 -7.03 27.01 -0.76
N LYS A 135 -6.99 26.86 0.57
CA LYS A 135 -5.95 26.07 1.26
C LYS A 135 -6.48 24.71 1.63
N TRP A 136 -5.76 23.66 1.24
CA TRP A 136 -6.24 22.29 1.26
C TRP A 136 -5.42 21.42 2.22
N VAL A 137 -6.10 20.78 3.16
CA VAL A 137 -5.53 19.67 3.96
C VAL A 137 -6.13 18.39 3.41
N LEU A 138 -5.27 17.52 2.87
CA LEU A 138 -5.69 16.29 2.21
C LEU A 138 -5.54 15.11 3.18
N LEU A 139 -6.54 14.25 3.19
CA LEU A 139 -6.54 12.95 3.86
C LEU A 139 -6.70 11.87 2.79
N GLY A 140 -5.68 11.05 2.59
CA GLY A 140 -5.65 10.03 1.54
C GLY A 140 -5.65 8.60 2.08
N ASN A 141 -6.28 7.69 1.34
CA ASN A 141 -6.28 6.24 1.58
C ASN A 141 -6.54 5.55 0.24
N HIS A 142 -5.87 4.44 -0.05
CA HIS A 142 -6.24 3.63 -1.20
C HIS A 142 -7.39 2.68 -0.89
N ALA A 143 -8.10 2.20 -1.90
CA ALA A 143 -9.30 1.36 -1.76
C ALA A 143 -9.16 0.00 -2.45
N ASP A 144 -8.28 -0.11 -3.44
CA ASP A 144 -8.00 -1.37 -4.10
C ASP A 144 -7.22 -2.30 -3.18
N ALA A 145 -7.35 -3.60 -3.39
CA ALA A 145 -6.62 -4.59 -2.62
C ALA A 145 -6.35 -5.82 -3.47
N TRP A 146 -5.25 -6.51 -3.19
CA TRP A 146 -4.94 -7.79 -3.84
C TRP A 146 -6.00 -8.90 -3.62
N SER A 147 -6.77 -8.81 -2.54
CA SER A 147 -7.79 -9.79 -2.16
C SER A 147 -8.90 -9.11 -1.33
N LYS A 148 -9.20 -9.61 -0.13
CA LYS A 148 -10.22 -9.01 0.76
C LYS A 148 -9.80 -7.67 1.37
N GLY A 149 -8.49 -7.41 1.45
CA GLY A 149 -7.93 -6.14 1.91
C GLY A 149 -8.36 -5.67 3.29
N SER A 150 -8.61 -6.57 4.24
CA SER A 150 -9.18 -6.18 5.53
C SER A 150 -8.26 -5.29 6.37
N ILE A 151 -6.93 -5.45 6.24
CA ILE A 151 -5.93 -4.56 6.84
C ILE A 151 -5.50 -3.53 5.80
N ASP A 152 -4.95 -4.03 4.69
CA ASP A 152 -4.46 -3.28 3.54
C ASP A 152 -5.51 -3.24 2.42
N PRO A 153 -6.23 -2.13 2.19
CA PRO A 153 -6.26 -0.86 2.94
C PRO A 153 -7.46 -0.69 3.86
N GLY A 154 -8.29 -1.73 4.03
CA GLY A 154 -9.63 -1.63 4.60
C GLY A 154 -9.71 -0.99 5.99
N THR A 155 -8.64 -1.10 6.79
CA THR A 155 -8.55 -0.38 8.06
C THR A 155 -8.48 1.14 7.87
N GLY A 156 -7.59 1.62 6.98
CA GLY A 156 -7.49 3.02 6.60
C GLY A 156 -8.79 3.54 5.98
N THR A 157 -9.43 2.75 5.12
CA THR A 157 -10.74 3.10 4.52
C THR A 157 -11.80 3.30 5.59
N SER A 158 -11.89 2.38 6.55
CA SER A 158 -12.88 2.44 7.62
C SER A 158 -12.70 3.70 8.48
N ILE A 159 -11.45 4.04 8.83
CA ILE A 159 -11.13 5.26 9.59
C ILE A 159 -11.48 6.50 8.79
N MET A 160 -11.10 6.56 7.50
CA MET A 160 -11.42 7.69 6.64
C MET A 160 -12.92 7.94 6.54
N LEU A 161 -13.71 6.89 6.32
CA LEU A 161 -15.17 6.99 6.21
C LEU A 161 -15.80 7.45 7.52
N GLU A 162 -15.32 6.94 8.66
CA GLU A 162 -15.84 7.37 9.97
C GLU A 162 -15.48 8.82 10.27
N MET A 163 -14.27 9.27 9.94
CA MET A 163 -13.90 10.69 10.03
C MET A 163 -14.78 11.57 9.16
N ALA A 164 -15.01 11.18 7.91
CA ALA A 164 -15.88 11.90 6.99
C ALA A 164 -17.33 11.96 7.51
N ARG A 165 -17.84 10.85 8.06
CA ARG A 165 -19.18 10.76 8.65
C ARG A 165 -19.33 11.71 9.84
N VAL A 166 -18.42 11.65 10.82
CA VAL A 166 -18.46 12.48 12.03
C VAL A 166 -18.36 13.96 11.68
N LEU A 167 -17.42 14.34 10.81
CA LEU A 167 -17.26 15.74 10.40
C LEU A 167 -18.47 16.25 9.61
N SER A 168 -19.07 15.41 8.76
CA SER A 168 -20.28 15.77 8.03
C SER A 168 -21.48 16.00 8.95
N ILE A 169 -21.70 15.11 9.93
CA ILE A 169 -22.77 15.26 10.92
C ILE A 169 -22.55 16.52 11.75
N TYR A 170 -21.35 16.70 12.30
CA TYR A 170 -21.01 17.85 13.13
C TYR A 170 -21.19 19.17 12.38
N SER A 171 -20.78 19.22 11.11
CA SER A 171 -20.99 20.38 10.25
C SER A 171 -22.48 20.68 10.02
N LYS A 172 -23.30 19.65 9.76
CA LYS A 172 -24.75 19.80 9.55
C LYS A 172 -25.49 20.26 10.81
N GLU A 173 -25.09 19.77 11.98
CA GLU A 173 -25.78 20.06 13.24
C GLU A 173 -25.40 21.43 13.83
N THR A 174 -24.14 21.83 13.68
CA THR A 174 -23.62 23.04 14.34
C THR A 174 -23.38 24.21 13.38
N GLY A 175 -23.43 23.97 12.07
CA GLY A 175 -22.98 24.92 11.06
C GLY A 175 -21.45 25.08 11.01
N TRP A 176 -20.71 24.26 11.77
CA TRP A 176 -19.25 24.33 11.77
C TRP A 176 -18.67 24.05 10.39
N ARG A 177 -17.68 24.84 10.03
CA ARG A 177 -16.82 24.64 8.86
C ARG A 177 -15.36 24.76 9.29
N PRO A 178 -14.45 23.96 8.74
CA PRO A 178 -13.03 24.13 9.01
C PRO A 178 -12.56 25.48 8.44
N ARG A 179 -11.51 26.06 9.02
CA ARG A 179 -10.89 27.28 8.48
C ARG A 179 -10.41 27.09 7.04
N ARG A 180 -9.79 25.92 6.77
CA ARG A 180 -9.24 25.48 5.48
C ARG A 180 -10.03 24.31 4.94
N THR A 181 -10.08 24.13 3.62
CA THR A 181 -10.78 23.02 3.00
C THR A 181 -10.12 21.69 3.37
N ILE A 182 -10.92 20.72 3.81
CA ILE A 182 -10.49 19.33 4.01
C ILE A 182 -10.88 18.54 2.77
N ILE A 183 -9.93 17.82 2.19
CA ILE A 183 -10.16 16.95 1.03
C ILE A 183 -9.93 15.50 1.43
N PHE A 184 -10.94 14.67 1.26
CA PHE A 184 -10.82 13.22 1.37
C PHE A 184 -10.52 12.66 -0.02
N CYS A 185 -9.45 11.88 -0.12
CA CYS A 185 -9.02 11.27 -1.35
C CYS A 185 -8.96 9.76 -1.18
N GLN A 186 -9.85 9.06 -1.86
CA GLN A 186 -9.82 7.61 -1.91
C GLN A 186 -9.24 7.16 -3.25
N TRP A 187 -8.06 6.56 -3.20
CA TRP A 187 -7.26 6.19 -4.38
C TRP A 187 -7.55 4.78 -4.85
N ASP A 188 -7.46 4.57 -6.16
CA ASP A 188 -7.53 3.26 -6.80
C ASP A 188 -6.18 2.89 -7.44
N ALA A 189 -5.98 1.61 -7.72
CA ALA A 189 -4.75 1.03 -8.26
C ALA A 189 -3.44 1.43 -7.52
N GLU A 190 -3.48 1.56 -6.19
CA GLU A 190 -2.27 1.75 -5.38
C GLU A 190 -1.36 0.52 -5.44
N GLU A 191 -1.96 -0.68 -5.34
CA GLU A 191 -1.25 -1.96 -5.26
C GLU A 191 -0.44 -2.26 -6.54
N PHE A 192 -0.77 -1.56 -7.62
CA PHE A 192 -0.13 -1.67 -8.94
C PHE A 192 0.98 -0.65 -9.17
N GLY A 193 1.23 0.27 -8.24
CA GLY A 193 2.30 1.27 -8.35
C GLY A 193 1.86 2.70 -8.04
N LEU A 194 1.01 2.89 -7.03
CA LEU A 194 0.47 4.20 -6.63
C LEU A 194 -0.30 4.90 -7.76
N ILE A 195 -0.87 4.16 -8.71
CA ILE A 195 -1.34 4.68 -10.00
C ILE A 195 -2.37 5.80 -9.77
N GLY A 196 -3.50 5.51 -9.13
CA GLY A 196 -4.57 6.49 -9.00
C GLY A 196 -4.15 7.78 -8.29
N SER A 197 -3.36 7.69 -7.22
CA SER A 197 -2.87 8.87 -6.52
C SER A 197 -1.90 9.70 -7.37
N THR A 198 -1.05 9.04 -8.16
CA THR A 198 -0.05 9.68 -9.01
C THR A 198 -0.71 10.40 -10.17
N GLU A 199 -1.60 9.71 -10.90
CA GLU A 199 -2.34 10.30 -12.03
C GLU A 199 -3.14 11.53 -11.60
N TRP A 200 -3.72 11.49 -10.41
CA TRP A 200 -4.46 12.63 -9.87
C TRP A 200 -3.56 13.81 -9.54
N VAL A 201 -2.35 13.55 -9.02
CA VAL A 201 -1.33 14.58 -8.77
C VAL A 201 -0.86 15.20 -10.08
N GLU A 202 -0.60 14.39 -11.10
CA GLU A 202 -0.20 14.86 -12.43
C GLU A 202 -1.29 15.72 -13.07
N GLN A 203 -2.55 15.30 -12.97
CA GLN A 203 -3.71 16.08 -13.45
C GLN A 203 -3.88 17.41 -12.68
N SER A 204 -3.62 17.40 -11.38
CA SER A 204 -3.94 18.51 -10.47
C SER A 204 -2.70 19.31 -10.01
N LEU A 205 -1.56 19.10 -10.65
CA LEU A 205 -0.24 19.53 -10.16
C LEU A 205 -0.18 21.01 -9.80
N LEU A 206 -0.68 21.88 -10.70
CA LEU A 206 -0.66 23.33 -10.50
C LEU A 206 -1.53 23.76 -9.32
N GLN A 207 -2.70 23.13 -9.15
CA GLN A 207 -3.60 23.43 -8.05
C GLN A 207 -2.97 22.99 -6.74
N LEU A 208 -2.45 21.76 -6.67
CA LEU A 208 -1.80 21.23 -5.48
C LEU A 208 -0.60 22.06 -5.07
N LYS A 209 0.25 22.46 -6.01
CA LYS A 209 1.42 23.30 -5.74
C LYS A 209 1.07 24.63 -5.07
N GLN A 210 -0.10 25.20 -5.37
CA GLN A 210 -0.54 26.50 -4.84
C GLN A 210 -1.39 26.39 -3.56
N ARG A 211 -2.10 25.26 -3.41
CA ARG A 211 -3.22 25.11 -2.47
C ARG A 211 -2.97 24.08 -1.38
N ALA A 212 -2.21 23.02 -1.66
CA ALA A 212 -1.98 21.96 -0.70
C ALA A 212 -1.09 22.44 0.46
N VAL A 213 -1.59 22.26 1.68
CA VAL A 213 -0.89 22.59 2.93
C VAL A 213 -0.22 21.35 3.51
N ALA A 214 -0.94 20.23 3.53
CA ALA A 214 -0.44 18.95 4.02
C ALA A 214 -1.24 17.79 3.40
N TYR A 215 -0.58 16.65 3.25
CA TYR A 215 -1.19 15.37 2.90
C TYR A 215 -0.96 14.39 4.06
N ILE A 216 -2.05 13.83 4.58
CA ILE A 216 -2.05 12.84 5.66
C ILE A 216 -2.51 11.52 5.04
N ASN A 217 -1.67 10.49 5.13
CA ASN A 217 -1.98 9.17 4.58
C ASN A 217 -2.54 8.24 5.67
N LEU A 218 -3.65 7.58 5.36
CA LEU A 218 -4.24 6.49 6.13
C LEU A 218 -4.21 5.26 5.22
N ASP A 219 -3.54 4.20 5.61
CA ASP A 219 -3.36 3.03 4.74
C ASP A 219 -3.52 1.77 5.58
N ASN A 220 -2.41 1.34 6.17
CA ASN A 220 -2.36 0.15 6.98
C ASN A 220 -2.33 0.49 8.47
N PHE A 221 -3.44 0.24 9.17
CA PHE A 221 -3.51 0.27 10.63
C PHE A 221 -3.49 -1.16 11.16
N ASN A 222 -2.35 -1.59 11.68
CA ASN A 222 -2.17 -2.91 12.25
C ASN A 222 -1.41 -2.88 13.58
N GLY A 223 -1.56 -3.96 14.34
CA GLY A 223 -0.92 -4.12 15.64
C GLY A 223 -1.62 -3.40 16.79
N ASN A 224 -1.15 -3.68 18.00
CA ASN A 224 -1.73 -3.21 19.25
C ASN A 224 -0.67 -2.74 20.27
N MET A 225 0.58 -2.55 19.85
CA MET A 225 1.70 -2.27 20.76
C MET A 225 1.97 -0.77 20.92
N THR A 226 2.24 -0.07 19.83
CA THR A 226 2.63 1.35 19.87
C THR A 226 2.31 2.06 18.56
N LEU A 227 2.22 3.38 18.63
CA LEU A 227 1.99 4.26 17.49
C LEU A 227 3.30 4.46 16.70
N ASN A 228 3.26 4.23 15.39
CA ASN A 228 4.37 4.48 14.48
C ASN A 228 3.96 5.52 13.44
N ILE A 229 4.70 6.62 13.33
CA ILE A 229 4.41 7.72 12.42
C ILE A 229 5.65 8.05 11.60
N LYS A 230 5.47 8.15 10.28
CA LYS A 230 6.45 8.71 9.35
C LYS A 230 5.93 10.04 8.84
N ALA A 231 6.71 11.10 8.98
CA ALA A 231 6.32 12.44 8.55
C ALA A 231 7.54 13.28 8.20
N VAL A 232 7.31 14.40 7.51
CA VAL A 232 8.33 15.45 7.36
C VAL A 232 8.55 16.19 8.69
N PRO A 233 9.75 16.74 8.95
CA PRO A 233 10.07 17.40 10.22
C PRO A 233 9.11 18.54 10.61
N LEU A 234 8.52 19.21 9.63
CA LEU A 234 7.53 20.28 9.85
C LEU A 234 6.31 19.83 10.65
N LEU A 235 5.96 18.54 10.60
CA LEU A 235 4.80 17.99 11.32
C LEU A 235 5.15 17.42 12.70
N TYR A 236 6.44 17.31 13.08
CA TYR A 236 6.84 16.61 14.30
C TYR A 236 6.25 17.22 15.57
N ARG A 237 6.30 18.55 15.71
CA ARG A 237 5.72 19.23 16.88
C ARG A 237 4.21 19.02 16.98
N LEU A 238 3.51 19.10 15.84
CA LEU A 238 2.07 18.84 15.76
C LEU A 238 1.75 17.41 16.20
N ILE A 239 2.51 16.43 15.70
CA ILE A 239 2.33 15.01 16.04
C ILE A 239 2.50 14.77 17.54
N VAL A 240 3.58 15.29 18.14
CA VAL A 240 3.86 15.14 19.57
C VAL A 240 2.76 15.80 20.42
N ASP A 241 2.37 17.02 20.07
CA ASP A 241 1.32 17.76 20.78
C ASP A 241 -0.03 17.03 20.70
N VAL A 242 -0.46 16.60 19.50
CA VAL A 242 -1.73 15.85 19.33
C VAL A 242 -1.70 14.51 20.06
N ALA A 243 -0.61 13.76 19.97
CA ALA A 243 -0.46 12.50 20.69
C ALA A 243 -0.57 12.73 22.21
N SER A 244 0.09 13.75 22.75
CA SER A 244 0.05 14.05 24.18
C SER A 244 -1.37 14.31 24.70
N ARG A 245 -2.24 14.94 23.90
CA ARG A 245 -3.63 15.26 24.31
C ARG A 245 -4.58 14.06 24.30
N GLN A 246 -4.28 13.05 23.49
CA GLN A 246 -5.10 11.84 23.37
C GLN A 246 -4.82 10.86 24.52
N PHE A 247 -3.54 10.66 24.88
CA PHE A 247 -3.15 9.69 25.90
C PHE A 247 -3.54 10.10 27.34
N PHE A 248 -3.59 11.41 27.65
CA PHE A 248 -3.96 11.86 29.00
C PHE A 248 -5.47 11.79 29.32
N LYS A 249 -6.35 11.65 28.33
CA LYS A 249 -7.80 11.54 28.57
C LYS A 249 -8.28 10.16 29.01
N PHE A 250 -7.47 9.10 28.80
CA PHE A 250 -7.85 7.73 29.15
C PHE A 250 -7.36 7.27 30.53
N PHE A 251 -6.40 7.96 31.16
CA PHE A 251 -5.87 7.59 32.47
C PHE A 251 -6.47 8.36 33.65
N PHE A 252 -7.32 9.36 33.39
CA PHE A 252 -8.04 10.11 34.41
C PHE A 252 -9.52 10.23 34.04
N LYS A 253 -10.24 9.11 34.16
CA LYS A 253 -11.68 9.07 34.41
C LYS A 253 -11.99 7.92 35.35
#